data_AF-A0A6F9CMG0-F1
#
_entry.id   AF-A0A6F9CMG0-F1
#
_cell.length_a   1.000
_cell.length_b   1.000
_cell.length_c   1.000
_cell.angle_alpha   90.00
_cell.angle_beta   90.00
_cell.angle_gamma   90.00
#
_symmetry.space_group_name_H-M   'P 1'
#
loop_
_entity.id
_entity.type
_entity.pdbx_description
1 polymer ?
#
loop_
_entity_poly.entity_id
_entity_poly.type
_entity_poly.pdbx_seq_one_letter_code
_entity_poly.pdbx_strand_id
1 'polypeptide(L)'
;MAVPRKPQPIYADTKTGNKQLLENSGLVPKYIKKNDFGKTPEYLQQRAEVRRPQDKYESYGMKKNWGELHHQYQELSVVMDTTPKKYCKERLELEMKQLERDIDLIERYKTIYIANNN
;
A
#
# COMPACT_ATOMS: atom_id res chain seq x y z
N MET A 1 44.49 -33.80 -10.65
CA MET A 1 44.35 -34.19 -9.22
C MET A 1 43.03 -33.63 -8.70
N ALA A 2 42.17 -34.45 -8.09
CA ALA A 2 40.86 -34.01 -7.61
C ALA A 2 40.94 -33.47 -6.17
N VAL A 3 40.39 -32.28 -5.94
CA VAL A 3 40.40 -31.63 -4.61
C VAL A 3 39.23 -32.16 -3.77
N PRO A 4 39.46 -32.66 -2.54
CA PRO A 4 38.40 -33.17 -1.68
C PRO A 4 37.42 -32.07 -1.26
N ARG A 5 36.13 -32.39 -1.21
CA ARG A 5 35.09 -31.44 -0.78
C ARG A 5 35.14 -31.24 0.73
N LYS A 6 34.94 -30.00 1.18
CA LYS A 6 34.84 -29.69 2.62
C LYS A 6 33.58 -30.34 3.19
N PRO A 7 33.65 -30.97 4.38
CA PRO A 7 32.48 -31.55 5.03
C PRO A 7 31.49 -30.47 5.46
N GLN A 8 30.20 -30.79 5.50
CA GLN A 8 29.18 -29.88 6.00
C GLN A 8 29.36 -29.65 7.51
N PRO A 9 29.24 -28.42 8.00
CA PRO A 9 29.33 -28.12 9.43
C PRO A 9 28.14 -28.74 10.16
N ILE A 10 28.43 -29.61 11.12
CA ILE A 10 27.46 -30.40 11.87
C ILE A 10 27.78 -30.23 13.35
N TYR A 11 26.75 -30.10 14.17
CA TYR A 11 26.86 -30.07 15.62
C TYR A 11 26.26 -31.34 16.23
N ALA A 12 26.84 -31.78 17.35
CA ALA A 12 26.38 -32.90 18.14
C ALA A 12 26.29 -32.49 19.61
N ASP A 13 25.08 -32.51 20.17
CA ASP A 13 24.81 -32.17 21.59
C ASP A 13 24.67 -33.41 22.48
N THR A 14 24.16 -34.50 21.91
CA THR A 14 23.76 -35.67 22.70
C THR A 14 24.92 -36.63 22.90
N LYS A 15 24.95 -37.26 24.08
CA LYS A 15 25.88 -38.34 24.48
C LYS A 15 25.90 -39.51 23.48
N THR A 16 24.77 -39.69 22.78
CA THR A 16 24.53 -40.72 21.75
C THR A 16 24.98 -40.30 20.34
N GLY A 17 25.41 -39.05 20.15
CA GLY A 17 25.96 -38.56 18.89
C GLY A 17 24.94 -38.22 17.82
N ASN A 18 23.71 -37.82 18.16
CA ASN A 18 22.76 -37.30 17.17
C ASN A 18 23.33 -36.03 16.54
N LYS A 19 23.43 -36.04 15.22
CA LYS A 19 24.06 -35.01 14.40
C LYS A 19 22.99 -34.13 13.75
N GLN A 20 23.12 -32.81 13.91
CA GLN A 20 22.25 -31.83 13.25
C GLN A 20 23.07 -30.89 12.38
N LEU A 21 22.50 -30.53 11.23
CA LEU A 21 23.12 -29.61 10.29
C LEU A 21 23.10 -28.18 10.86
N LEU A 22 24.26 -27.53 10.88
CA LEU A 22 24.40 -26.25 11.56
C LEU A 22 23.73 -25.10 10.79
N GLU A 23 23.77 -25.11 9.46
CA GLU A 23 23.30 -24.04 8.55
C GLU A 23 21.81 -23.64 8.70
N ASN A 24 20.95 -24.54 9.22
CA ASN A 24 19.50 -24.31 9.36
C ASN A 24 19.02 -24.41 10.81
N SER A 25 19.93 -24.68 11.76
CA SER A 25 19.60 -24.90 13.17
C SER A 25 19.24 -23.63 13.95
N GLY A 26 19.42 -22.44 13.34
CA GLY A 26 19.29 -21.15 14.02
C GLY A 26 20.46 -20.78 14.93
N LEU A 27 21.40 -21.71 15.19
CA LEU A 27 22.61 -21.47 15.99
C LEU A 27 23.66 -20.62 15.28
N VAL A 28 23.58 -20.52 13.94
CA VAL A 28 24.50 -19.72 13.13
C VAL A 28 23.76 -18.59 12.42
N PRO A 29 24.22 -17.33 12.61
CA PRO A 29 23.75 -16.18 11.84
C PRO A 29 23.98 -16.35 10.33
N LYS A 30 22.92 -16.69 9.58
CA LYS A 30 22.99 -16.89 8.13
C LYS A 30 22.85 -15.60 7.32
N TYR A 31 21.95 -14.71 7.74
CA TYR A 31 21.56 -13.52 6.97
C TYR A 31 22.09 -12.20 7.51
N ILE A 32 22.66 -12.18 8.72
CA ILE A 32 23.15 -10.94 9.37
C ILE A 32 24.27 -10.28 8.55
N LYS A 33 25.11 -11.08 7.89
CA LYS A 33 26.23 -10.59 7.07
C LYS A 33 25.83 -10.29 5.61
N LYS A 34 24.56 -10.43 5.25
CA LYS A 34 24.11 -10.13 3.90
C LYS A 34 24.15 -8.60 3.70
N ASN A 35 24.69 -8.14 2.57
CA ASN A 35 24.77 -6.71 2.25
C ASN A 35 23.40 -6.01 2.14
N ASP A 36 22.33 -6.78 1.95
CA ASP A 36 20.96 -6.29 1.83
C ASP A 36 20.14 -6.53 3.10
N PHE A 37 20.80 -6.98 4.18
CA PHE A 37 20.16 -7.14 5.46
C PHE A 37 19.66 -5.78 5.96
N GLY A 38 18.38 -5.68 6.28
CA GLY A 38 17.72 -4.42 6.67
C GLY A 38 17.40 -3.47 5.51
N LYS A 39 17.79 -3.78 4.27
CA LYS A 39 17.36 -3.00 3.10
C LYS A 39 15.98 -3.45 2.63
N THR A 40 15.15 -2.50 2.22
CA THR A 40 13.89 -2.81 1.52
C THR A 40 14.20 -3.50 0.19
N PRO A 41 13.67 -4.70 -0.07
CA PRO A 41 13.83 -5.39 -1.35
C PRO A 41 13.42 -4.52 -2.54
N GLU A 42 14.17 -4.63 -3.64
CA GLU A 42 13.99 -3.81 -4.84
C GLU A 42 12.57 -3.87 -5.40
N TYR A 43 11.95 -5.05 -5.43
CA TYR A 43 10.59 -5.22 -5.95
C TYR A 43 9.54 -4.44 -5.14
N LEU A 44 9.77 -4.21 -3.83
CA LEU A 44 8.89 -3.39 -3.01
C LEU A 44 9.10 -1.89 -3.29
N GLN A 45 10.34 -1.50 -3.61
CA GLN A 45 10.66 -0.12 -4.01
C GLN A 45 10.00 0.21 -5.34
N GLN A 46 10.20 -0.63 -6.37
CA GLN A 46 9.58 -0.48 -7.69
C GLN A 46 8.05 -0.44 -7.59
N ARG A 47 7.43 -1.33 -6.79
CA ARG A 47 5.97 -1.31 -6.57
C ARG A 47 5.49 -0.01 -5.93
N ALA A 48 6.25 0.54 -4.98
CA ALA A 48 5.92 1.80 -4.34
C ALA A 48 6.17 3.02 -5.25
N GLU A 49 7.05 2.90 -6.24
CA GLU A 49 7.30 3.96 -7.25
C GLU A 49 6.21 3.99 -8.30
N VAL A 50 5.73 2.84 -8.78
CA VAL A 50 4.66 2.78 -9.80
C VAL A 50 3.32 3.29 -9.25
N ARG A 51 2.99 3.01 -7.98
CA ARG A 51 1.75 3.50 -7.35
C ARG A 51 1.69 5.02 -7.21
N ARG A 52 2.79 5.67 -6.83
CA ARG A 52 2.79 7.10 -6.49
C ARG A 52 2.33 8.03 -7.64
N PRO A 53 2.79 7.87 -8.90
CA PRO A 53 2.27 8.62 -10.02
C PRO A 53 0.78 8.33 -10.24
N GLN A 54 0.38 7.06 -10.17
CA GLN A 54 -1.00 6.66 -10.41
C GLN A 54 -1.97 7.31 -9.42
N ASP A 55 -1.66 7.25 -8.12
CA ASP A 55 -2.48 7.87 -7.07
C ASP A 55 -2.60 9.41 -7.27
N LYS A 56 -1.52 10.06 -7.75
CA LYS A 56 -1.53 11.50 -8.07
C LYS A 56 -2.40 11.84 -9.28
N TYR A 57 -2.37 11.03 -10.34
CA TYR A 57 -3.23 11.21 -11.51
C TYR A 57 -4.70 10.99 -11.16
N GLU A 58 -5.00 9.97 -10.35
CA GLU A 58 -6.36 9.68 -9.88
C GLU A 58 -6.90 10.81 -9.00
N SER A 59 -6.10 11.34 -8.06
CA SER A 59 -6.47 12.51 -7.25
C SER A 59 -6.76 13.75 -8.11
N TYR A 60 -5.96 13.99 -9.15
CA TYR A 60 -6.20 15.11 -10.08
C TYR A 60 -7.54 14.98 -10.82
N GLY A 61 -7.87 13.76 -11.27
CA GLY A 61 -9.16 13.47 -11.91
C GLY A 61 -10.34 13.72 -10.96
N MET A 62 -10.23 13.27 -9.70
CA MET A 62 -11.24 13.51 -8.67
C MET A 62 -11.45 14.99 -8.37
N LYS A 63 -10.36 15.78 -8.28
CA LYS A 63 -10.43 17.23 -8.07
C LYS A 63 -11.12 17.96 -9.22
N LYS A 64 -10.86 17.54 -10.46
CA LYS A 64 -11.57 18.09 -11.63
C LYS A 64 -13.07 17.84 -11.54
N ASN A 65 -13.48 16.60 -11.23
CA ASN A 65 -14.89 16.24 -11.04
C ASN A 65 -15.54 17.05 -9.91
N TRP A 66 -14.85 17.21 -8.77
CA TRP A 66 -15.35 18.06 -7.68
C TRP A 66 -15.56 19.51 -8.14
N GLY A 67 -14.63 20.06 -8.94
CA GLY A 67 -14.77 21.41 -9.49
C GLY A 67 -16.00 21.56 -10.41
N GLU A 68 -16.27 20.56 -11.24
CA GLU A 68 -17.45 20.53 -12.12
C GLU A 68 -18.77 20.45 -11.31
N LEU A 69 -18.84 19.58 -10.31
CA LEU A 69 -19.99 19.47 -9.41
C LEU A 69 -20.19 20.73 -8.57
N HIS A 70 -19.11 21.33 -8.08
CA HIS A 70 -19.17 22.56 -7.32
C HIS A 70 -19.66 23.73 -8.18
N HIS A 71 -19.25 23.79 -9.44
CA HIS A 71 -19.75 24.78 -10.39
C HIS A 71 -21.27 24.62 -10.61
N GLN A 72 -21.76 23.41 -10.86
CA GLN A 72 -23.20 23.14 -10.96
C GLN A 72 -23.96 23.52 -9.69
N TYR A 73 -23.38 23.25 -8.53
CA TYR A 73 -23.95 23.66 -7.24
C TYR A 73 -24.04 25.20 -7.12
N GLN A 74 -23.03 25.94 -7.59
CA GLN A 74 -23.04 27.40 -7.61
C GLN A 74 -24.07 27.98 -8.58
N GLU A 75 -24.35 27.29 -9.69
CA GLU A 75 -25.37 27.67 -10.66
C GLU A 75 -26.81 27.40 -10.18
N LEU A 76 -26.98 26.72 -9.04
CA LEU A 76 -28.31 26.49 -8.48
C LEU A 76 -29.01 27.81 -8.13
N SER A 77 -30.31 27.83 -8.39
CA SER A 77 -31.17 28.94 -7.99
C SER A 77 -31.13 29.14 -6.47
N VAL A 78 -30.84 30.37 -6.04
CA VAL A 78 -30.83 30.79 -4.63
C VAL A 78 -32.17 30.50 -3.93
N VAL A 79 -33.27 30.53 -4.68
CA VAL A 79 -34.62 30.26 -4.17
C VAL A 79 -34.95 28.77 -4.33
N MET A 80 -34.84 28.03 -3.24
CA MET A 80 -35.06 26.57 -3.17
C MET A 80 -36.42 26.21 -2.56
N ASP A 81 -37.49 26.86 -3.01
CA ASP A 81 -38.81 26.68 -2.40
C ASP A 81 -39.46 25.33 -2.77
N THR A 82 -39.03 24.70 -3.87
CA THR A 82 -39.60 23.45 -4.36
C THR A 82 -38.81 22.22 -3.88
N THR A 83 -39.52 21.15 -3.49
CA THR A 83 -38.95 19.86 -3.06
C THR A 83 -37.92 19.26 -4.03
N PRO A 84 -38.11 19.26 -5.37
CA PRO A 84 -37.08 18.73 -6.29
C PRO A 84 -35.79 19.57 -6.32
N LYS A 85 -35.87 20.89 -6.12
CA LYS A 85 -34.69 21.76 -6.06
C LYS A 85 -33.86 21.49 -4.81
N LYS A 86 -34.51 21.19 -3.68
CA LYS A 86 -33.83 20.79 -2.43
C LYS A 86 -33.10 19.44 -2.58
N TYR A 87 -33.76 18.44 -3.17
CA TYR A 87 -33.15 17.13 -3.39
C TYR A 87 -31.95 17.19 -4.35
N CYS A 88 -32.04 17.99 -5.41
CA CYS A 88 -30.93 18.19 -6.34
C CYS A 88 -29.70 18.77 -5.63
N LYS A 89 -29.91 19.77 -4.76
CA LYS A 89 -28.86 20.34 -3.93
C LYS A 89 -28.24 19.30 -2.98
N GLU A 90 -29.07 18.60 -2.22
CA GLU A 90 -28.62 17.61 -1.23
C GLU A 90 -27.80 16.49 -1.89
N ARG A 91 -28.20 16.05 -3.09
CA ARG A 91 -27.45 15.08 -3.88
C ARG A 91 -26.06 15.61 -4.26
N LEU A 92 -25.99 16.84 -4.78
CA LEU A 92 -24.72 17.47 -5.16
C LEU A 92 -23.78 17.63 -3.94
N GLU A 93 -24.32 18.05 -2.79
CA GLU A 93 -23.55 18.15 -1.55
C GLU A 93 -23.00 16.80 -1.08
N LEU A 94 -23.80 15.74 -1.18
CA LEU A 94 -23.39 14.40 -0.78
C LEU A 94 -22.29 13.84 -1.70
N GLU A 95 -22.41 14.04 -3.01
CA GLU A 95 -21.39 13.66 -3.99
C GLU A 95 -20.08 14.44 -3.78
N MET A 96 -20.16 15.75 -3.57
CA MET A 96 -18.98 16.58 -3.25
C MET A 96 -18.30 16.10 -1.96
N LYS A 97 -19.07 15.85 -0.91
CA LYS A 97 -18.56 15.37 0.38
C LYS A 97 -17.93 13.98 0.27
N GLN A 98 -18.44 13.12 -0.62
CA GLN A 98 -17.81 11.84 -0.90
C GLN A 98 -16.43 12.03 -1.54
N LEU A 99 -16.34 12.86 -2.59
CA LEU A 99 -15.07 13.16 -3.27
C LEU A 99 -14.06 13.80 -2.31
N GLU A 100 -14.48 14.71 -1.44
CA GLU A 100 -13.60 15.31 -0.43
C GLU A 100 -13.00 14.27 0.51
N ARG A 101 -13.81 13.30 0.98
CA ARG A 101 -13.32 12.20 1.82
C ARG A 101 -12.33 11.32 1.07
N ASP A 102 -12.63 10.98 -0.18
CA ASP A 102 -11.78 10.12 -0.99
C ASP A 102 -10.44 10.80 -1.31
N ILE A 103 -10.46 12.11 -1.63
CA ILE A 103 -9.25 12.91 -1.84
C ILE A 103 -8.43 13.01 -0.53
N ASP A 104 -9.06 13.29 0.62
CA ASP A 104 -8.35 13.35 1.91
C ASP A 104 -7.70 12.00 2.26
N LEU A 105 -8.37 10.88 2.00
CA LEU A 105 -7.80 9.55 2.21
C LEU A 105 -6.53 9.34 1.38
N ILE A 106 -6.56 9.72 0.10
CA ILE A 106 -5.42 9.57 -0.82
C ILE A 106 -4.27 10.52 -0.45
N GLU A 107 -4.58 11.76 -0.06
CA GLU A 107 -3.55 12.75 0.30
C GLU A 107 -2.91 12.49 1.66
N ARG A 108 -3.71 12.07 2.65
CA ARG A 108 -3.26 11.82 4.01
C ARG A 108 -2.47 10.53 4.12
N TYR A 109 -2.90 9.48 3.44
CA TYR A 109 -2.32 8.14 3.57
C TYR A 109 -1.57 7.72 2.31
N LYS A 110 -0.24 7.62 2.43
CA LYS A 110 0.65 7.12 1.37
C LYS A 110 0.41 5.65 1.01
N THR A 111 -0.23 4.87 1.88
CA THR A 111 -0.51 3.45 1.63
C THR A 111 -1.88 3.12 2.20
N ILE A 112 -2.79 2.77 1.31
CA ILE A 112 -4.17 2.40 1.63
C ILE A 112 -4.32 0.90 1.36
N TYR A 113 -4.90 0.17 2.31
CA TYR A 113 -5.23 -1.24 2.15
C TYR A 113 -6.73 -1.37 1.86
N ILE A 114 -7.05 -1.89 0.68
CA ILE A 114 -8.43 -2.16 0.27
C ILE A 114 -8.67 -3.65 0.47
N ALA A 115 -9.60 -4.00 1.34
CA ALA A 115 -10.04 -5.37 1.50
C ALA A 115 -10.98 -5.74 0.35
N ASN A 116 -10.61 -6.70 -0.48
CA ASN A 116 -11.49 -7.27 -1.50
C ASN A 116 -12.46 -8.23 -0.83
N ASN A 117 -13.55 -7.71 -0.28
CA ASN A 117 -14.67 -8.52 0.16
C ASN A 117 -15.56 -8.77 -1.06
N ASN A 118 -15.30 -9.89 -1.75
CA ASN A 118 -16.22 -10.49 -2.72
C ASN A 118 -17.45 -11.07 -2.01
#